data_AF-A0A538JN71-F1
#
_entry.id   AF-A0A538JN71-F1
#
_cell.length_a   1.000
_cell.length_b   1.000
_cell.length_c   1.000
_cell.angle_alpha   90.00
_cell.angle_beta   90.00
_cell.angle_gamma   90.00
#
_symmetry.space_group_name_H-M   'P 1'
#
loop_
_entity.id
_entity.type
_entity.pdbx_description
1 polymer ?
#
loop_
_entity_poly.entity_id
_entity_poly.type
_entity_poly.pdbx_seq_one_letter_code
_entity_poly.pdbx_strand_id
1 'polypeptide(L)' 'MQFQIKKRGERRVEVRPEFTQVDDNKIIGSTTWLGGDGRRQERYQELTLRDGKIVDLQGCASPRAAERFARRA' A
#
# COMPACT_ATOMS: atom_id res chain seq x y z
N MET A 1 -5.93 -3.01 11.66
CA MET A 1 -5.72 -4.48 11.63
C MET A 1 -4.23 -4.74 11.46
N GLN A 2 -3.60 -5.53 12.33
CA GLN A 2 -2.15 -5.78 12.31
C GLN A 2 -1.88 -7.08 11.56
N PHE A 3 -1.12 -7.03 10.47
CA PHE A 3 -0.77 -8.23 9.70
C PHE A 3 0.69 -8.60 9.94
N GLN A 4 0.95 -9.85 10.30
CA GLN A 4 2.30 -10.40 10.39
C GLN A 4 2.54 -11.30 9.17
N ILE A 5 3.44 -10.88 8.28
CA ILE A 5 3.79 -11.66 7.09
C ILE A 5 5.11 -12.39 7.35
N LYS A 6 5.08 -13.72 7.30
CA LYS A 6 6.31 -14.52 7.24
C LYS A 6 6.89 -14.45 5.83
N LYS A 7 7.97 -13.69 5.62
CA LYS A 7 8.82 -13.84 4.42
C LYS A 7 9.76 -15.04 4.63
N ARG A 8 10.14 -15.73 3.53
CA ARG A 8 11.17 -16.79 3.54
C ARG A 8 12.41 -16.31 4.32
N GLY A 9 12.85 -17.08 5.31
CA GLY A 9 13.99 -16.74 6.19
C GLY A 9 13.62 -16.31 7.62
N GLU A 10 12.48 -16.74 8.16
CA GLU A 10 12.05 -16.60 9.59
C GLU A 10 11.89 -15.16 10.14
N ARG A 11 12.27 -14.13 9.39
CA ARG A 11 12.20 -12.73 9.86
C ARG A 11 10.74 -12.26 9.88
N ARG A 12 10.21 -12.07 11.10
CA ARG A 12 8.87 -11.54 11.35
C ARG A 12 8.85 -10.04 11.01
N VAL A 13 8.05 -9.66 10.02
CA VAL A 13 7.87 -8.25 9.66
C VAL A 13 6.47 -7.83 10.13
N GLU A 14 6.43 -6.82 11.00
CA GLU A 14 5.19 -6.16 11.37
C GLU A 14 4.76 -5.26 10.20
N VAL A 15 3.58 -5.52 9.67
CA VAL A 15 3.01 -4.76 8.55
C VAL A 15 1.72 -4.11 9.03
N ARG A 16 1.71 -2.78 9.01
CA ARG A 16 0.51 -1.98 9.27
C ARG A 16 0.13 -1.27 7.98
N PRO A 17 -0.76 -1.87 7.17
CA PRO A 17 -1.27 -1.18 6.01
C PRO A 17 -2.33 -0.17 6.45
N GLU A 18 -2.28 1.03 5.89
CA GLU A 18 -3.33 2.04 6.02
C GLU A 18 -3.99 2.19 4.66
N PHE A 19 -5.32 2.26 4.64
CA PHE A 19 -6.09 2.42 3.42
C PHE A 19 -7.01 3.62 3.56
N THR A 20 -6.99 4.50 2.56
CA THR A 20 -7.86 5.66 2.48
C THR A 20 -8.63 5.59 1.17
N GLN A 21 -9.95 5.48 1.25
CA GLN A 21 -10.80 5.61 0.08
C GLN A 21 -10.84 7.07 -0.35
N VAL A 22 -10.54 7.32 -1.62
CA VAL A 22 -10.46 8.68 -2.19
C VAL A 22 -11.46 8.92 -3.32
N ASP A 23 -12.07 7.84 -3.81
CA ASP A 23 -13.18 7.85 -4.77
C ASP A 23 -14.01 6.55 -4.62
N ASP A 24 -15.14 6.46 -5.31
CA ASP A 24 -16.03 5.29 -5.33
C ASP A 24 -15.30 4.01 -5.75
N ASN A 25 -14.32 4.15 -6.65
CA ASN A 25 -13.53 3.05 -7.18
C ASN A 25 -12.02 3.20 -6.91
N LYS A 26 -11.60 4.10 -6.01
CA LYS A 26 -10.17 4.37 -5.74
C LYS A 26 -9.83 4.28 -4.26
N ILE A 27 -8.79 3.52 -3.96
CA ILE A 27 -8.18 3.45 -2.63
C ILE A 27 -6.69 3.78 -2.74
N ILE A 28 -6.20 4.61 -1.83
CA ILE A 28 -4.77 4.77 -1.60
C ILE A 28 -4.38 3.88 -0.43
N GLY A 29 -3.40 3.00 -0.65
CA GLY A 29 -2.78 2.19 0.38
C GLY A 29 -1.39 2.72 0.73
N SER A 30 -1.06 2.76 2.02
CA SER A 30 0.32 2.84 2.50
C SER A 30 0.68 1.54 3.22
N THR A 31 1.94 1.18 3.22
CA THR A 31 2.43 0.04 3.98
C THR A 31 3.81 0.35 4.50
N THR A 32 3.97 0.32 5.82
CA THR A 32 5.27 0.48 6.48
C THR A 32 5.84 -0.87 6.88
N TRP A 33 7.15 -1.05 6.72
CA TRP A 33 7.89 -2.21 7.24
C TRP A 33 9.31 -1.83 7.67
N LEU A 34 9.98 -2.72 8.41
CA LEU A 34 11.42 -2.61 8.70
C LEU A 34 12.22 -3.35 7.63
N GLY A 35 13.17 -2.65 7.01
CA GLY A 35 14.14 -3.20 6.07
C GLY A 35 15.13 -4.15 6.75
N GLY A 36 15.86 -4.92 5.94
CA GLY A 36 16.90 -5.84 6.45
C GLY A 36 18.04 -5.13 7.19
N ASP A 37 18.26 -3.85 6.85
CA ASP A 37 19.19 -2.89 7.43
C ASP A 37 18.67 -2.19 8.70
N GLY A 38 17.45 -2.54 9.15
CA GLY A 38 16.80 -1.92 10.30
C GLY A 38 16.18 -0.55 10.01
N ARG A 39 16.26 -0.04 8.78
CA ARG A 39 15.62 1.24 8.42
C ARG A 39 14.14 1.03 8.13
N ARG A 40 13.31 1.99 8.54
CA ARG A 40 11.89 1.99 8.19
C ARG A 40 11.74 2.28 6.70
N GLN A 41 10.99 1.43 6.02
CA GLN A 41 10.65 1.53 4.61
C GLN A 41 9.14 1.72 4.50
N GLU A 42 8.72 2.44 3.47
CA GLU A 42 7.31 2.71 3.23
C GLU A 42 7.01 2.63 1.74
N ARG A 43 5.85 2.06 1.40
CA ARG A 43 5.32 1.98 0.04
C ARG A 43 3.96 2.63 0.02
N TYR A 44 3.72 3.39 -1.04
CA TYR A 44 2.41 3.91 -1.38
C TYR A 44 1.91 3.20 -2.63
N GLN A 45 0.60 3.02 -2.73
CA GLN A 45 -0.03 2.40 -3.88
C GLN A 45 -1.41 3.00 -4.09
N GLU A 46 -1.79 3.20 -5.34
CA GLU A 46 -3.17 3.44 -5.73
C GLU A 46 -3.78 2.10 -6.18
N LEU A 47 -5.03 1.87 -5.79
CA LEU A 47 -5.81 0.68 -6.10
C LEU A 47 -7.07 1.13 -6.81
N THR A 48 -7.30 0.61 -8.01
CA THR A 48 -8.57 0.78 -8.72
C THR A 48 -9.45 -0.43 -8.46
N LEU A 49 -10.69 -0.18 -8.08
CA LEU A 49 -11.69 -1.19 -7.83
C LEU A 49 -12.73 -1.25 -8.96
N ARG A 50 -13.28 -2.43 -9.19
CA ARG A 50 -14.49 -2.61 -10.00
C ARG A 50 -15.21 -3.84 -9.47
N ASP A 51 -16.51 -3.71 -9.21
CA ASP A 51 -17.36 -4.79 -8.70
C ASP A 51 -16.77 -5.47 -7.43
N GLY A 52 -16.22 -4.66 -6.53
CA GLY A 52 -15.61 -5.11 -5.27
C GLY A 52 -14.24 -5.79 -5.42
N LYS A 53 -13.64 -5.78 -6.62
CA LYS A 53 -12.34 -6.40 -6.91
C LYS A 53 -11.31 -5.36 -7.31
N ILE A 54 -10.04 -5.60 -6.97
CA ILE A 54 -8.93 -4.80 -7.48
C ILE A 54 -8.71 -5.15 -8.95
N VAL A 55 -8.86 -4.18 -9.84
CA VAL A 55 -8.63 -4.33 -11.29
C VAL A 55 -7.34 -3.67 -11.76
N ASP A 56 -6.79 -2.74 -10.97
CA ASP A 56 -5.48 -2.13 -11.21
C ASP A 56 -4.79 -1.77 -9.89
N LEU A 57 -3.46 -1.77 -9.90
CA LEU A 57 -2.60 -1.40 -8.77
C LEU A 57 -1.35 -0.67 -9.28
N GLN A 58 -1.20 0.59 -8.88
CA GLN A 58 -0.04 1.40 -9.20
C GLN A 58 0.84 1.64 -7.97
N GLY A 59 2.05 1.07 -7.97
CA GLY A 59 3.07 1.38 -6.97
C GLY A 59 3.57 2.82 -7.10
N CYS A 60 3.70 3.52 -5.98
CA CYS A 60 4.03 4.94 -5.90
C CYS A 60 5.20 5.20 -4.96
N ALA A 61 6.05 6.16 -5.33
CA ALA A 61 7.23 6.55 -4.54
C ALA A 61 6.90 7.46 -3.35
N SER A 62 5.70 8.06 -3.31
CA SER A 62 5.29 8.98 -2.24
C SER A 62 3.75 9.04 -2.12
N PRO A 63 3.20 9.57 -1.00
CA PRO A 63 1.76 9.73 -0.85
C PRO A 63 1.19 10.67 -1.92
N ARG A 64 1.88 11.80 -2.18
CA ARG A 64 1.48 12.78 -3.20
C ARG A 64 1.43 12.18 -4.60
N ALA A 65 2.33 11.25 -4.91
CA ALA A 65 2.30 10.54 -6.18
C ALA A 65 1.04 9.66 -6.29
N ALA A 66 0.71 8.91 -5.23
CA ALA A 66 -0.50 8.09 -5.19
C ALA A 66 -1.78 8.94 -5.32
N GLU A 67 -1.85 10.07 -4.61
CA GLU A 67 -2.96 11.03 -4.75
C GLU A 67 -3.10 11.56 -6.18
N ARG A 68 -1.99 11.91 -6.82
CA ARG A 68 -2.00 12.40 -8.21
C ARG A 68 -2.53 11.34 -9.18
N PHE A 69 -2.18 10.07 -8.98
CA PHE A 69 -2.69 8.98 -9.82
C PHE A 69 -4.16 8.71 -9.57
N ALA A 70 -4.61 8.75 -8.31
CA ALA A 70 -6.02 8.57 -7.96
C ALA A 70 -6.92 9.64 -8.60
N ARG A 71 -6.43 10.88 -8.74
CA ARG A 71 -7.17 12.00 -9.37
C ARG A 71 -7.19 11.99 -10.91
N ARG A 72 -6.50 11.04 -11.55
CA ARG A 72 -6.20 11.10 -13.01
C ARG A 72 -7.20 10.34 -13.88
N ALA A 73 -8.37 9.98 -13.37
CA ALA A 73 -9.39 9.18 -14.06
C ALA A 73 -10.60 10.04 -14.48
#